data_AF-A0A7X6U6F4-F1
#
_entry.id   AF-A0A7X6U6F4-F1
#
_cell.length_a   1.000
_cell.length_b   1.000
_cell.length_c   1.000
_cell.angle_alpha   90.00
_cell.angle_beta   90.00
_cell.angle_gamma   90.00
#
_symmetry.space_group_name_H-M   'P 1'
#
loop_
_entity.id
_entity.type
_entity.pdbx_description
1 polymer ?
#
loop_
_entity_poly.entity_id
_entity_poly.type
_entity_poly.pdbx_seq_one_letter_code
_entity_poly.pdbx_strand_id
1 'polypeptide(L)'
;MVTRVRQKSPLAEWTVDTLITALLSLGLTQPLFFVRDMELGWSGAIGLALAGSLLAALLSRRWWIAPALAAAIGLPGMWILDRLKLLRRWLAAVSDYLAWAGQRLLLGGPEPDLDFWLPLLNFLIVLAVTAVLFALVRRLNRLPLFAAIALLVDIPFLLAFPDPIAPVLPTLAGLAVLLPASMVRIVKIQHPHAVLPRAPLQWLALPVAILAVLLGQL
;
A
#
# COMPACT_ATOMS: atom_id res chain seq x y z
N MET A 1 42.88 -9.04 8.46
CA MET A 1 42.28 -8.03 7.56
C MET A 1 40.76 -8.13 7.71
N VAL A 2 40.17 -7.36 8.63
CA VAL A 2 38.72 -7.37 8.88
C VAL A 2 38.11 -6.47 7.82
N THR A 3 37.46 -7.05 6.82
CA THR A 3 36.60 -6.32 5.89
C THR A 3 35.52 -5.64 6.73
N ARG A 4 35.64 -4.32 6.92
CA ARG A 4 34.56 -3.52 7.49
C ARG A 4 33.35 -3.72 6.58
N VAL A 5 32.43 -4.58 7.00
CA VAL A 5 31.09 -4.66 6.43
C VAL A 5 30.53 -3.25 6.56
N ARG A 6 30.52 -2.52 5.44
CA ARG A 6 29.93 -1.19 5.31
C ARG A 6 28.59 -1.22 6.04
N GLN A 7 28.49 -0.49 7.15
CA GLN A 7 27.20 -0.17 7.76
C GLN A 7 26.36 0.46 6.64
N LYS A 8 25.40 -0.32 6.10
CA LYS A 8 24.56 0.14 5.00
C LYS A 8 23.68 1.28 5.52
N SER A 9 23.51 2.30 4.68
CA SER A 9 22.82 3.52 5.08
C SER A 9 21.36 3.20 5.43
N PRO A 10 20.79 3.83 6.48
CA PRO A 10 19.39 3.65 6.87
C PRO A 10 18.40 4.00 5.76
N LEU A 11 18.86 4.70 4.72
CA LEU A 11 18.08 5.01 3.52
C LEU A 11 17.83 3.78 2.65
N ALA A 12 18.81 2.88 2.50
CA ALA A 12 18.69 1.73 1.61
C ALA A 12 17.67 0.70 2.12
N GLU A 13 17.57 0.52 3.44
CA GLU A 13 16.55 -0.35 4.07
C GLU A 13 15.16 0.29 3.94
N TRP A 14 15.06 1.59 4.17
CA TRP A 14 13.81 2.33 4.05
C TRP A 14 13.24 2.33 2.62
N THR A 15 14.09 2.46 1.60
CA THR A 15 13.66 2.37 0.20
C THR A 15 13.12 0.98 -0.13
N VAL A 16 13.78 -0.08 0.35
CA VAL A 16 13.32 -1.46 0.12
C VAL A 16 11.97 -1.71 0.80
N ASP A 17 11.81 -1.29 2.05
CA ASP A 17 10.54 -1.43 2.77
C ASP A 17 9.40 -0.69 2.05
N THR A 18 9.68 0.49 1.51
CA THR A 18 8.72 1.29 0.74
C THR A 18 8.30 0.59 -0.54
N LEU A 19 9.25 0.00 -1.28
CA LEU A 19 8.97 -0.70 -2.53
C LEU A 19 8.24 -2.03 -2.30
N ILE A 20 8.59 -2.79 -1.26
CA ILE A 20 7.85 -4.01 -0.86
C ILE A 20 6.41 -3.64 -0.48
N THR A 21 6.23 -2.55 0.28
CA THR A 21 4.90 -2.07 0.64
C THR A 21 4.10 -1.68 -0.61
N ALA A 22 4.72 -1.03 -1.59
CA ALA A 22 4.05 -0.69 -2.84
C ALA A 22 3.60 -1.93 -3.61
N LEU A 23 4.45 -2.96 -3.73
CA LEU A 23 4.12 -4.23 -4.38
C LEU A 23 2.96 -4.95 -3.69
N LEU A 24 3.03 -5.07 -2.37
CA LEU A 24 1.95 -5.69 -1.58
C LEU A 24 0.65 -4.87 -1.64
N SER A 25 0.74 -3.54 -1.62
CA SER A 25 -0.45 -2.68 -1.74
C SER A 25 -1.11 -2.88 -3.09
N LEU A 26 -0.32 -2.82 -4.17
CA LEU A 26 -0.80 -3.05 -5.53
C LEU A 26 -1.50 -4.40 -5.65
N GLY A 27 -0.89 -5.46 -5.10
CA GLY A 27 -1.41 -6.82 -5.16
C GLY A 27 -2.68 -7.07 -4.34
N LEU A 28 -2.90 -6.30 -3.27
CA LEU A 28 -4.15 -6.37 -2.51
C LEU A 28 -5.25 -5.47 -3.09
N THR A 29 -4.89 -4.34 -3.70
CA THR A 29 -5.88 -3.40 -4.24
C THR A 29 -6.32 -3.72 -5.66
N GLN A 30 -5.45 -4.30 -6.49
CA GLN A 30 -5.78 -4.65 -7.88
C GLN A 30 -6.92 -5.66 -8.00
N PRO A 31 -6.92 -6.79 -7.25
CA PRO A 31 -8.05 -7.71 -7.24
C PRO A 31 -9.36 -7.02 -6.84
N LEU A 32 -9.31 -6.14 -5.83
CA LEU A 32 -10.48 -5.38 -5.39
C LEU A 32 -11.00 -4.44 -6.48
N PHE A 33 -10.11 -3.72 -7.16
CA PHE A 33 -10.48 -2.79 -8.22
C PHE A 33 -11.03 -3.52 -9.44
N PHE A 34 -10.49 -4.69 -9.76
CA PHE A 34 -11.02 -5.57 -10.79
C PHE A 34 -12.45 -6.03 -10.47
N VAL A 35 -12.70 -6.52 -9.25
CA VAL A 35 -14.02 -7.04 -8.86
C VAL A 35 -15.09 -5.94 -8.76
N ARG A 36 -14.68 -4.69 -8.55
CA ARG A 36 -15.58 -3.55 -8.30
C ARG A 36 -15.68 -2.57 -9.48
N ASP A 37 -15.17 -2.96 -10.64
CA ASP A 37 -15.10 -2.12 -11.83
C ASP A 37 -14.59 -0.71 -11.50
N MET A 38 -13.57 -0.65 -10.65
CA MET A 38 -12.92 0.62 -10.30
C MET A 38 -11.81 0.83 -11.31
N GLU A 39 -12.19 1.39 -12.47
CA GLU A 39 -11.30 1.59 -13.61
C GLU A 39 -10.05 2.38 -13.19
N LEU A 40 -8.96 1.64 -13.03
CA LEU A 40 -7.67 2.22 -12.74
C LEU A 40 -6.64 1.43 -13.54
N GLY A 41 -6.20 2.01 -14.66
CA GLY A 41 -5.16 1.42 -15.48
C GLY A 41 -3.91 1.11 -14.65
N TRP A 42 -3.13 0.12 -15.09
CA TRP A 42 -1.93 -0.35 -14.39
C TRP A 42 -0.97 0.78 -14.00
N SER A 43 -0.78 1.76 -14.88
CA SER A 43 0.04 2.95 -14.63
C SER A 43 -0.49 3.79 -13.46
N GLY A 44 -1.80 4.01 -13.40
CA GLY A 44 -2.47 4.69 -12.30
C GLY A 44 -2.32 3.91 -10.99
N ALA A 45 -2.45 2.59 -11.02
CA ALA A 45 -2.39 1.76 -9.83
C ALA A 45 -0.99 1.71 -9.24
N ILE A 46 0.02 1.55 -10.09
CA ILE A 46 1.44 1.61 -9.71
C ILE A 46 1.76 3.00 -9.13
N GLY A 47 1.31 4.06 -9.82
CA GLY A 47 1.48 5.44 -9.37
C GLY A 47 0.88 5.67 -7.98
N LEU A 48 -0.36 5.24 -7.76
CA LEU A 48 -1.03 5.33 -6.47
C LEU A 48 -0.34 4.50 -5.38
N ALA A 49 0.05 3.26 -5.67
CA ALA A 49 0.72 2.39 -4.71
C ALA A 49 2.08 2.96 -4.28
N LEU A 50 2.84 3.54 -5.21
CA LEU A 50 4.11 4.22 -4.93
C LEU A 50 3.89 5.51 -4.15
N ALA A 51 2.94 6.36 -4.57
CA ALA A 51 2.62 7.61 -3.89
C ALA A 51 2.12 7.37 -2.45
N GLY A 52 1.22 6.40 -2.28
CA GLY A 52 0.72 5.95 -0.99
C GLY A 52 1.83 5.40 -0.11
N SER A 53 2.76 4.63 -0.68
CA SER A 53 3.87 4.04 0.08
C SER A 53 4.87 5.10 0.51
N LEU A 54 5.20 6.03 -0.37
CA LEU A 54 6.04 7.17 -0.05
C LEU A 54 5.40 8.06 1.02
N LEU A 55 4.10 8.34 0.89
CA LEU A 55 3.35 9.14 1.87
C LEU A 55 3.32 8.45 3.23
N ALA A 56 3.00 7.15 3.28
CA ALA A 56 3.04 6.36 4.51
C ALA A 56 4.45 6.38 5.14
N ALA A 57 5.48 6.25 4.30
CA ALA A 57 6.86 6.27 4.74
C ALA A 57 7.28 7.65 5.31
N LEU A 58 6.88 8.75 4.67
CA LEU A 58 7.11 10.12 5.15
C LEU A 58 6.35 10.39 6.46
N LEU A 59 5.06 10.03 6.51
CA LEU A 59 4.22 10.16 7.70
C LEU A 59 4.75 9.31 8.87
N SER A 60 5.30 8.13 8.61
CA SER A 60 5.90 7.30 9.66
C SER A 60 7.11 7.95 10.34
N ARG A 61 7.78 8.88 9.65
CA ARG A 61 8.95 9.60 10.18
C ARG A 61 8.55 10.82 10.99
N ARG A 62 7.43 11.44 10.63
CA ARG A 62 6.91 12.64 11.29
C ARG A 62 5.39 12.50 11.46
N TRP A 63 4.99 11.56 12.30
CA TRP A 63 3.59 11.20 12.53
C TRP A 63 2.74 12.39 13.01
N TRP A 64 3.38 13.38 13.63
CA TRP A 64 2.75 14.63 14.06
C TRP A 64 2.41 15.58 12.91
N ILE A 65 2.97 15.41 11.71
CA ILE A 65 2.66 16.25 10.55
C ILE A 65 1.22 16.03 10.08
N ALA A 66 0.72 14.80 10.08
CA ALA A 66 -0.66 14.53 9.69
C ALA A 66 -1.69 15.27 10.58
N PRO A 67 -1.68 15.13 11.92
CA PRO A 67 -2.59 15.88 12.77
C PRO A 67 -2.31 17.39 12.75
N ALA A 68 -1.05 17.83 12.59
CA ALA A 68 -0.72 19.25 12.49
C ALA A 68 -1.26 19.89 11.20
N LEU A 69 -1.14 19.22 10.05
CA LEU A 69 -1.73 19.68 8.78
C LEU A 69 -3.25 19.65 8.84
N ALA A 70 -3.84 18.59 9.41
CA ALA A 70 -5.28 18.50 9.62
C ALA A 70 -5.79 19.65 10.49
N ALA A 71 -5.07 20.02 11.55
CA ALA A 71 -5.41 21.17 12.38
C ALA A 71 -5.21 22.51 11.64
N ALA A 72 -4.06 22.69 10.97
CA ALA A 72 -3.69 23.93 10.29
C ALA A 72 -4.57 24.25 9.08
N ILE A 73 -5.06 23.25 8.36
CA ILE A 73 -5.94 23.42 7.20
C ILE A 73 -7.41 23.25 7.61
N GLY A 74 -7.69 22.25 8.44
CA GLY A 74 -9.06 21.89 8.82
C GLY A 74 -9.72 22.92 9.72
N LEU A 75 -9.02 23.49 10.71
CA LEU A 75 -9.63 24.47 11.61
C LEU A 75 -9.97 25.78 10.89
N PRO A 76 -9.07 26.39 10.09
CA PRO A 76 -9.44 27.58 9.31
C PRO A 76 -10.47 27.26 8.23
N GLY A 77 -10.38 26.11 7.57
CA GLY A 77 -11.35 25.69 6.57
C GLY A 77 -12.76 25.56 7.14
N MET A 78 -12.90 24.88 8.28
CA MET A 78 -14.17 24.76 9.00
C MET A 78 -14.72 26.12 9.44
N TRP A 79 -13.85 27.00 9.96
CA TRP A 79 -14.25 28.35 10.35
C TRP A 79 -14.73 29.19 9.16
N ILE A 80 -14.04 29.13 8.02
CA ILE A 80 -14.44 29.82 6.78
C ILE A 80 -15.77 29.26 6.26
N LEU A 81 -15.92 27.93 6.20
CA LEU A 81 -17.14 27.28 5.73
C LEU A 81 -18.35 27.62 6.60
N ASP A 82 -18.16 27.71 7.91
CA ASP A 82 -19.18 28.14 8.86
C ASP A 82 -19.57 29.61 8.63
N ARG A 83 -18.59 30.50 8.50
CA ARG A 83 -18.80 31.92 8.19
C ARG A 83 -19.55 32.14 6.88
N LEU A 84 -19.27 31.33 5.87
CA LEU A 84 -19.94 31.36 4.57
C LEU A 84 -21.29 30.64 4.57
N LYS A 85 -21.72 30.05 5.71
CA LYS A 85 -22.92 29.21 5.83
C LYS A 85 -22.95 28.02 4.85
N LEU A 86 -21.77 27.59 4.40
CA LEU A 86 -21.58 26.47 3.48
C LEU A 86 -21.32 25.16 4.23
N LEU A 87 -21.04 25.22 5.54
CA LEU A 87 -20.69 24.05 6.34
C LEU A 87 -21.71 22.92 6.25
N ARG A 88 -23.01 23.23 6.35
CA ARG A 88 -24.07 22.20 6.23
C ARG A 88 -24.11 21.56 4.85
N ARG A 89 -23.91 22.33 3.78
CA ARG A 89 -23.86 21.81 2.40
C ARG A 89 -22.63 20.94 2.19
N TRP A 90 -21.50 21.35 2.75
CA TRP A 90 -20.27 20.57 2.70
C TRP A 90 -20.41 19.25 3.45
N LEU A 91 -20.99 19.25 4.66
CA LEU A 91 -21.27 18.03 5.42
C LEU A 91 -22.23 17.09 4.69
N ALA A 92 -23.26 17.63 4.03
CA ALA A 92 -24.15 16.84 3.19
C ALA A 92 -23.40 16.19 2.00
N ALA A 93 -22.55 16.96 1.31
CA ALA A 93 -21.73 16.40 0.23
C ALA A 93 -20.76 15.30 0.71
N VAL A 94 -20.21 15.43 1.92
CA VAL A 94 -19.39 14.39 2.54
C VAL A 94 -20.23 13.15 2.88
N SER A 95 -21.44 13.31 3.41
CA SER A 95 -22.31 12.17 3.68
C SER A 95 -22.74 11.45 2.40
N ASP A 96 -23.04 12.20 1.34
CA ASP A 96 -23.43 11.66 0.03
C ASP A 96 -22.27 10.87 -0.58
N TYR A 97 -21.05 11.42 -0.51
CA TYR A 97 -19.84 10.72 -0.92
C TYR A 97 -19.63 9.41 -0.13
N LEU A 98 -19.78 9.43 1.20
CA LEU A 98 -19.60 8.24 2.03
C LEU A 98 -20.66 7.17 1.74
N ALA A 99 -21.92 7.58 1.53
CA ALA A 99 -23.00 6.68 1.16
C ALA A 99 -22.74 6.02 -0.20
N TRP A 100 -22.36 6.82 -1.21
CA TRP A 100 -21.98 6.32 -2.53
C TRP A 100 -20.76 5.39 -2.46
N ALA A 101 -19.70 5.79 -1.76
CA ALA A 101 -18.47 4.99 -1.61
C ALA A 101 -18.76 3.63 -0.95
N GLY A 102 -19.62 3.62 0.07
CA GLY A 102 -20.08 2.39 0.72
C GLY A 102 -20.86 1.48 -0.23
N GLN A 103 -21.79 2.03 -1.01
CA GLN A 103 -22.54 1.28 -2.02
C GLN A 103 -21.63 0.74 -3.14
N ARG A 104 -20.68 1.53 -3.63
CA ARG A 104 -19.72 1.12 -4.65
C ARG A 104 -18.82 -0.02 -4.14
N LEU A 105 -18.34 0.08 -2.90
CA LEU A 105 -17.48 -0.94 -2.28
C LEU A 105 -18.19 -2.25 -1.95
N LEU A 106 -19.45 -2.20 -1.51
CA LEU A 106 -20.20 -3.39 -1.09
C LEU A 106 -20.92 -4.06 -2.26
N LEU A 107 -21.53 -3.26 -3.14
CA LEU A 107 -22.46 -3.73 -4.16
C LEU A 107 -21.97 -3.50 -5.59
N GLY A 108 -20.81 -2.85 -5.79
CA GLY A 108 -20.39 -2.41 -7.13
C GLY A 108 -21.33 -1.35 -7.70
N GLY A 109 -22.00 -0.59 -6.82
CA GLY A 109 -23.11 0.34 -7.10
C GLY A 109 -22.86 1.42 -8.17
N PRO A 110 -23.75 2.41 -8.33
CA PRO A 110 -23.80 3.26 -9.52
C PRO A 110 -22.53 4.06 -9.81
N GLU A 111 -22.40 4.51 -11.06
CA GLU A 111 -21.38 5.49 -11.45
C GLU A 111 -21.47 6.75 -10.57
N PRO A 112 -20.34 7.42 -10.30
CA PRO A 112 -20.33 8.60 -9.44
C PRO A 112 -21.07 9.78 -10.08
N ASP A 113 -21.75 10.57 -9.25
CA ASP A 113 -22.35 11.83 -9.68
C ASP A 113 -21.30 12.89 -10.08
N LEU A 114 -20.06 12.74 -9.59
CA LEU A 114 -18.95 13.64 -9.81
C LEU A 114 -17.70 12.86 -10.22
N ASP A 115 -17.09 13.23 -11.35
CA ASP A 115 -15.96 12.52 -11.96
C ASP A 115 -14.77 12.27 -11.02
N PHE A 116 -14.55 13.14 -10.03
CA PHE A 116 -13.43 13.01 -9.09
C PHE A 116 -13.68 12.03 -7.93
N TRP A 117 -14.93 11.56 -7.73
CA TRP A 117 -15.26 10.69 -6.59
C TRP A 117 -14.60 9.33 -6.67
N LEU A 118 -14.57 8.72 -7.86
CA LEU A 118 -13.94 7.43 -8.09
C LEU A 118 -12.41 7.48 -7.92
N PRO A 119 -11.68 8.43 -8.55
CA PRO A 119 -10.25 8.64 -8.26
C PRO A 119 -9.96 8.88 -6.78
N LEU A 120 -10.78 9.67 -6.09
CA LEU A 120 -10.64 9.93 -4.66
C LEU A 120 -10.81 8.65 -3.84
N LEU A 121 -11.83 7.86 -4.14
CA LEU A 121 -12.10 6.58 -3.47
C LEU A 121 -10.92 5.62 -3.66
N ASN A 122 -10.43 5.47 -4.90
CA ASN A 122 -9.29 4.61 -5.20
C ASN A 122 -8.03 5.06 -4.46
N PHE A 123 -7.76 6.36 -4.42
CA PHE A 123 -6.65 6.91 -3.64
C PHE A 123 -6.79 6.60 -2.14
N LEU A 124 -7.97 6.81 -1.55
CA LEU A 124 -8.21 6.55 -0.13
C LEU A 124 -8.06 5.08 0.23
N ILE A 125 -8.55 4.17 -0.62
CA ILE A 125 -8.40 2.72 -0.44
C ILE A 125 -6.93 2.32 -0.48
N VAL A 126 -6.19 2.75 -1.51
CA VAL A 126 -4.75 2.46 -1.62
C VAL A 126 -4.03 3.01 -0.40
N LEU A 127 -4.28 4.27 -0.02
CA LEU A 127 -3.63 4.88 1.12
C LEU A 127 -3.90 4.11 2.43
N ALA A 128 -5.14 3.68 2.65
CA ALA A 128 -5.51 2.91 3.85
C ALA A 128 -4.79 1.56 3.89
N VAL A 129 -4.83 0.80 2.79
CA VAL A 129 -4.14 -0.50 2.66
C VAL A 129 -2.64 -0.33 2.84
N THR A 130 -2.05 0.64 2.15
CA THR A 130 -0.63 0.93 2.19
C THR A 130 -0.16 1.37 3.56
N ALA A 131 -0.91 2.21 4.27
CA ALA A 131 -0.55 2.65 5.62
C ALA A 131 -0.47 1.46 6.60
N VAL A 132 -1.44 0.55 6.54
CA VAL A 132 -1.46 -0.67 7.35
C VAL A 132 -0.29 -1.57 6.98
N LEU A 133 -0.10 -1.87 5.69
CA LEU A 133 1.00 -2.71 5.22
C LEU A 133 2.36 -2.12 5.58
N PHE A 134 2.56 -0.82 5.43
CA PHE A 134 3.82 -0.15 5.77
C PHE A 134 4.17 -0.34 7.25
N ALA A 135 3.17 -0.18 8.13
CA ALA A 135 3.33 -0.42 9.56
C ALA A 135 3.67 -1.89 9.84
N LEU A 136 3.01 -2.84 9.17
CA LEU A 136 3.28 -4.28 9.30
C LEU A 136 4.70 -4.62 8.83
N VAL A 137 5.15 -4.07 7.70
CA VAL A 137 6.44 -4.40 7.07
C VAL A 137 7.55 -3.90 8.00
N ARG A 138 7.46 -2.63 8.40
CA ARG A 138 8.49 -1.98 9.20
C ARG A 138 8.53 -2.49 10.65
N ARG A 139 7.37 -2.68 11.30
CA ARG A 139 7.32 -3.02 12.75
C ARG A 139 7.28 -4.52 13.03
N LEU A 140 6.53 -5.27 12.24
CA LEU A 140 6.21 -6.65 12.58
C LEU A 140 7.05 -7.64 11.79
N ASN A 141 7.40 -7.38 10.52
CA ASN A 141 8.26 -8.25 9.71
C ASN A 141 7.89 -9.74 9.84
N ARG A 142 6.57 -10.04 9.82
CA ARG A 142 6.01 -11.39 10.00
C ARG A 142 5.53 -11.91 8.65
N LEU A 143 6.40 -12.59 7.92
CA LEU A 143 6.05 -13.22 6.64
C LEU A 143 4.78 -14.09 6.68
N PRO A 144 4.53 -14.90 7.73
CA PRO A 144 3.31 -15.70 7.80
C PRO A 144 2.02 -14.85 7.84
N LEU A 145 2.08 -13.68 8.49
CA LEU A 145 0.93 -12.76 8.55
C LEU A 145 0.65 -12.16 7.16
N PHE A 146 1.70 -11.75 6.45
CA PHE A 146 1.56 -11.26 5.08
C PHE A 146 1.05 -12.34 4.14
N ALA A 147 1.60 -13.55 4.24
CA ALA A 147 1.14 -14.69 3.46
C ALA A 147 -0.33 -15.00 3.76
N ALA A 148 -0.76 -14.99 5.03
CA ALA A 148 -2.15 -15.20 5.39
C ALA A 148 -3.08 -14.13 4.79
N ILE A 149 -2.72 -12.85 4.90
CA ILE A 149 -3.50 -11.74 4.32
C ILE A 149 -3.57 -11.87 2.80
N ALA A 150 -2.44 -12.15 2.14
CA ALA A 150 -2.38 -12.35 0.70
C ALA A 150 -3.24 -13.54 0.26
N LEU A 151 -3.11 -14.70 0.91
CA LEU A 151 -3.89 -15.89 0.59
C LEU A 151 -5.40 -15.66 0.76
N LEU A 152 -5.83 -14.89 1.76
CA LEU A 152 -7.24 -14.53 1.96
C LEU A 152 -7.82 -13.61 0.88
N VAL A 153 -6.97 -12.97 0.07
CA VAL A 153 -7.40 -12.12 -1.05
C VAL A 153 -7.18 -12.84 -2.37
N ASP A 154 -5.97 -13.36 -2.59
CA ASP A 154 -5.51 -13.98 -3.81
C ASP A 154 -6.24 -15.30 -4.11
N ILE A 155 -6.44 -16.18 -3.13
CA ILE A 155 -7.12 -17.47 -3.37
C ILE A 155 -8.59 -17.25 -3.73
N PRO A 156 -9.40 -16.50 -2.94
CA PRO A 156 -10.79 -16.26 -3.33
C PRO A 156 -10.91 -15.56 -4.68
N PHE A 157 -9.99 -14.65 -5.00
CA PHE A 157 -9.96 -14.01 -6.30
C PHE A 157 -9.70 -15.01 -7.43
N LEU A 158 -8.67 -15.84 -7.35
CA LEU A 158 -8.35 -16.84 -8.39
C LEU A 158 -9.42 -17.92 -8.51
N LEU A 159 -10.13 -18.25 -7.42
CA LEU A 159 -11.28 -19.17 -7.48
C LEU A 159 -12.48 -18.55 -8.21
N ALA A 160 -12.72 -17.25 -8.03
CA ALA A 160 -13.79 -16.54 -8.71
C ALA A 160 -13.44 -16.14 -10.15
N PHE A 161 -12.16 -15.89 -10.42
CA PHE A 161 -11.60 -15.42 -11.69
C PHE A 161 -10.35 -16.23 -12.04
N PRO A 162 -10.51 -17.43 -12.64
CA PRO A 162 -9.39 -18.32 -12.92
C PRO A 162 -8.47 -17.84 -14.05
N ASP A 163 -8.99 -17.01 -14.96
CA ASP A 163 -8.26 -16.54 -16.14
C ASP A 163 -7.27 -15.38 -15.86
N PRO A 164 -7.63 -14.34 -15.07
CA PRO A 164 -6.72 -13.23 -14.82
C PRO A 164 -5.76 -13.49 -13.65
N ILE A 165 -4.53 -13.92 -13.93
CA ILE A 165 -3.47 -14.01 -12.90
C ILE A 165 -2.80 -12.66 -12.59
N ALA A 166 -2.81 -11.73 -13.55
CA ALA A 166 -2.08 -10.47 -13.48
C ALA A 166 -2.35 -9.63 -12.20
N PRO A 167 -3.60 -9.49 -11.71
CA PRO A 167 -3.90 -8.73 -10.49
C PRO A 167 -3.21 -9.24 -9.22
N VAL A 168 -2.85 -10.52 -9.18
CA VAL A 168 -2.28 -11.22 -8.01
C VAL A 168 -0.74 -11.25 -8.03
N LEU A 169 -0.12 -11.09 -9.20
CA LEU A 169 1.34 -11.12 -9.35
C LEU A 169 2.09 -10.14 -8.43
N PRO A 170 1.63 -8.89 -8.21
CA PRO A 170 2.33 -7.97 -7.32
C PRO A 170 2.39 -8.46 -5.87
N THR A 171 1.35 -9.15 -5.39
CA THR A 171 1.33 -9.74 -4.04
C THR A 171 2.40 -10.82 -3.90
N LEU A 172 2.47 -11.73 -4.88
CA LEU A 172 3.46 -12.81 -4.93
C LEU A 172 4.89 -12.25 -5.01
N ALA A 173 5.11 -11.26 -5.87
CA ALA A 173 6.36 -10.51 -5.99
C ALA A 173 6.77 -9.87 -4.65
N GLY A 174 5.84 -9.17 -3.99
CA GLY A 174 6.08 -8.56 -2.67
C GLY A 174 6.47 -9.58 -1.60
N LEU A 175 5.79 -10.73 -1.55
CA LEU A 175 6.10 -11.82 -0.62
C LEU A 175 7.48 -12.43 -0.88
N ALA A 176 7.84 -12.65 -2.15
CA ALA A 176 9.15 -13.18 -2.53
C ALA A 176 10.29 -12.26 -2.08
N VAL A 177 10.13 -10.95 -2.22
CA VAL A 177 11.12 -9.96 -1.76
C VAL A 177 11.16 -9.83 -0.23
N LEU A 178 10.06 -10.15 0.47
CA LEU A 178 10.01 -10.17 1.94
C LEU A 178 10.72 -11.40 2.55
N LEU A 179 10.82 -12.50 1.80
CA LEU A 179 11.36 -13.78 2.26
C LEU A 179 12.79 -13.68 2.82
N PRO A 180 13.76 -13.02 2.15
CA PRO A 180 15.09 -12.85 2.70
C PRO A 180 15.13 -12.09 4.03
N ALA A 181 14.28 -11.07 4.22
CA ALA A 181 14.23 -10.33 5.49
C ALA A 181 13.72 -11.19 6.65
N SER A 182 12.71 -12.04 6.39
CA SER A 182 12.21 -12.98 7.40
C SER A 182 13.24 -14.06 7.75
N MET A 183 13.94 -14.64 6.77
CA MET A 183 14.99 -15.64 7.02
C MET A 183 16.12 -15.05 7.88
N VAL A 184 16.63 -13.87 7.53
CA VAL A 184 17.67 -13.21 8.33
C VAL A 184 17.19 -12.91 9.75
N ARG A 185 15.90 -12.63 9.95
CA ARG A 185 15.35 -12.46 11.30
C ARG A 185 15.39 -13.76 12.10
N ILE A 186 14.95 -14.87 11.51
CA ILE A 186 14.93 -16.19 12.17
C ILE A 186 16.36 -16.57 12.56
N VAL A 187 17.32 -16.39 11.64
CA VAL A 187 18.73 -16.68 11.93
C VAL A 187 19.28 -15.76 13.02
N LYS A 188 18.93 -14.46 13.05
CA LYS A 188 19.36 -13.56 14.13
C LYS A 188 18.76 -13.90 15.49
N ILE A 189 17.56 -14.48 15.54
CA ILE A 189 16.96 -14.97 16.80
C ILE A 189 17.75 -16.18 17.32
N GLN A 190 18.17 -17.08 16.43
CA GLN A 190 18.93 -18.28 16.79
C GLN A 190 20.43 -18.00 17.02
N HIS A 191 20.99 -17.03 16.29
CA HIS A 191 22.40 -16.65 16.30
C HIS A 191 22.54 -15.11 16.34
N PRO A 192 22.51 -14.50 17.53
CA PRO A 192 22.48 -13.03 17.69
C PRO A 192 23.72 -12.33 17.15
N HIS A 193 24.85 -13.03 17.08
CA HIS A 193 26.14 -12.50 16.64
C HIS A 193 26.37 -12.65 15.12
N ALA A 194 25.45 -13.30 14.38
CA ALA A 194 25.59 -13.48 12.94
C ALA A 194 25.36 -12.16 12.18
N VAL A 195 26.40 -11.67 11.51
CA VAL A 195 26.33 -10.48 10.64
C VAL A 195 25.77 -10.88 9.27
N LEU A 196 24.45 -10.92 9.17
CA LEU A 196 23.74 -11.23 7.92
C LEU A 196 23.13 -9.96 7.32
N PRO A 197 23.47 -9.60 6.06
CA PRO A 197 22.95 -8.42 5.42
C PRO A 197 21.58 -8.70 4.77
N ARG A 198 20.51 -8.05 5.27
CA ARG A 198 19.13 -8.17 4.72
C ARG A 198 18.96 -7.51 3.36
N ALA A 199 19.35 -6.24 3.28
CA ALA A 199 19.14 -5.41 2.09
C ALA A 199 19.70 -5.97 0.77
N PRO A 200 20.93 -6.53 0.67
CA PRO A 200 21.44 -7.01 -0.62
C PRO A 200 20.64 -8.17 -1.21
N LEU A 201 20.11 -9.08 -0.38
CA LEU A 201 19.27 -10.18 -0.87
C LEU A 201 17.93 -9.66 -1.39
N GLN A 202 17.35 -8.68 -0.73
CA GLN A 202 16.11 -8.05 -1.18
C GLN A 202 16.32 -7.19 -2.44
N TRP A 203 17.46 -6.50 -2.54
CA TRP A 203 17.85 -5.73 -3.73
C TRP A 203 18.11 -6.61 -4.96
N LEU A 204 18.48 -7.89 -4.77
CA LEU A 204 18.58 -8.85 -5.86
C LEU A 204 17.21 -9.40 -6.27
N ALA A 205 16.30 -9.61 -5.30
CA ALA A 205 14.97 -10.12 -5.56
C ALA A 205 14.03 -9.07 -6.19
N LEU A 206 14.23 -7.78 -5.87
CA LEU A 206 13.32 -6.71 -6.26
C LEU A 206 13.25 -6.44 -7.78
N PRO A 207 14.37 -6.38 -8.53
CA PRO A 207 14.31 -6.25 -9.99
C PRO A 207 13.60 -7.42 -10.66
N VAL A 208 13.82 -8.65 -10.17
CA VAL A 208 13.15 -9.85 -10.67
C VAL A 208 11.65 -9.78 -10.41
N ALA A 209 11.26 -9.34 -9.21
CA ALA A 209 9.87 -9.14 -8.82
C ALA A 209 9.16 -8.09 -9.70
N ILE A 210 9.83 -6.96 -9.97
CA ILE A 210 9.29 -5.91 -10.85
C ILE A 210 9.15 -6.42 -12.28
N LEU A 211 10.17 -7.10 -12.82
CA LEU A 211 10.12 -7.67 -14.16
C LEU A 211 9.01 -8.73 -14.28
N ALA A 212 8.81 -9.57 -13.26
CA ALA A 212 7.73 -10.56 -13.26
C ALA A 212 6.35 -9.91 -13.32
N VAL A 213 6.14 -8.82 -12.56
CA VAL A 213 4.90 -8.05 -12.60
C VAL A 213 4.70 -7.38 -13.97
N LEU A 214 5.75 -6.80 -14.55
CA LEU A 214 5.67 -6.15 -15.87
C LEU A 214 5.45 -7.16 -17.00
N LEU A 215 6.10 -8.32 -16.96
CA LEU A 215 5.93 -9.37 -17.96
C LEU A 215 4.54 -10.00 -17.90
N GLY A 216 3.96 -10.14 -16.70
CA GLY A 216 2.60 -10.67 -16.55
C GLY A 216 1.49 -9.69 -16.94
N GLN A 217 1.84 -8.49 -17.41
CA GLN A 217 0.90 -7.53 -18.00
C GLN A 217 0.82 -7.64 -19.54
N LEU A 218 1.74 -8.38 -20.17
CA LEU A 218 1.81 -8.64 -21.61
C LEU A 218 0.97 -9.87 -21.99
#